data_AF-A0AA38PFA4-F1
#
_entry.id   AF-A0AA38PFA4-F1
#
_cell.length_a   1.000
_cell.length_b   1.000
_cell.length_c   1.000
_cell.angle_alpha   90.00
_cell.angle_beta   90.00
_cell.angle_gamma   90.00
#
_symmetry.space_group_name_H-M   'P 1'
#
loop_
_entity.id
_entity.type
_entity.pdbx_description
1 polymer ?
#
loop_
_entity_poly.entity_id
_entity_poly.type
_entity_poly.pdbx_seq_one_letter_code
_entity_poly.pdbx_strand_id
1 'polypeptide(L)'
;MLIVHRSSCCDVCLDPYSWQDDSTLKEPYAIPCGHIFCKECLERTATATCPLCRKRFSRDAIKRLHMDAPPAEDEDSEIVHKLISAWDDEVEVTNVLEEVEEWLRTKQVANSTVSSLPFAAICLSHALPLESCSNATQESAKRFSKVQGEEIG
;
A
#
# COMPACT_ATOMS: atom_id res chain seq x y z
N MET A 1 -14.74 2.31 -0.01
CA MET A 1 -13.46 2.66 -0.66
C MET A 1 -13.68 2.55 -2.16
N LEU A 2 -13.46 3.62 -2.92
CA LEU A 2 -13.50 3.56 -4.38
C LEU A 2 -12.14 3.03 -4.84
N ILE A 3 -12.12 1.94 -5.60
CA ILE A 3 -10.90 1.37 -6.18
C ILE A 3 -10.95 1.68 -7.68
N VAL A 4 -9.93 2.39 -8.18
CA VAL A 4 -9.77 2.68 -9.61
C VAL A 4 -8.59 1.85 -10.10
N HIS A 5 -8.84 0.96 -11.04
CA HIS A 5 -7.79 0.12 -11.63
C HIS A 5 -6.85 0.96 -12.51
N ARG A 6 -5.58 0.55 -12.69
CA ARG A 6 -4.60 1.29 -13.51
C ARG A 6 -5.01 1.42 -14.98
N SER A 7 -5.84 0.50 -15.48
CA SER A 7 -6.41 0.56 -16.84
C SER A 7 -7.60 1.53 -16.96
N SER A 8 -8.06 2.14 -15.87
CA SER A 8 -9.19 3.05 -15.92
C SER A 8 -8.84 4.28 -16.76
N CYS A 9 -9.68 4.54 -17.75
CA CYS A 9 -9.49 5.63 -18.70
C CYS A 9 -10.72 6.53 -18.76
N CYS A 10 -10.56 7.68 -19.42
CA CYS A 10 -11.66 8.60 -19.66
C CYS A 10 -12.58 8.06 -20.77
N ASP A 11 -13.89 7.97 -20.53
CA ASP A 11 -14.85 7.48 -21.54
C ASP A 11 -15.02 8.39 -22.78
N VAL A 12 -14.40 9.58 -22.78
CA VAL A 12 -14.48 10.54 -23.90
C VAL A 12 -13.22 10.50 -24.76
N CYS A 13 -12.03 10.60 -24.16
CA CYS A 13 -10.76 10.60 -24.90
C CYS A 13 -10.04 9.26 -24.88
N LEU A 14 -10.50 8.31 -24.07
CA LEU A 14 -9.92 6.97 -23.87
C LEU A 14 -8.49 6.97 -23.32
N ASP A 15 -7.97 8.13 -22.91
CA ASP A 15 -6.66 8.23 -22.29
C ASP A 15 -6.70 7.72 -20.83
N PRO A 16 -5.63 7.07 -20.35
CA PRO A 16 -5.49 6.70 -18.95
C PRO A 16 -5.55 7.92 -18.03
N TYR A 17 -6.12 7.74 -16.84
CA TYR A 17 -6.07 8.77 -15.81
C TYR A 17 -4.64 8.91 -15.24
N SER A 18 -4.23 10.14 -14.95
CA SER A 18 -2.96 10.44 -14.28
C SER A 18 -3.20 11.29 -13.03
N TRP A 19 -2.38 11.06 -12.00
CA TRP A 19 -2.44 11.77 -10.70
C TRP A 19 -1.08 12.36 -10.28
N GLN A 20 -0.02 12.05 -11.01
CA GLN A 20 1.36 12.43 -10.67
C GLN A 20 1.80 13.72 -11.36
N ASP A 21 1.05 14.20 -12.37
CA ASP A 21 1.42 15.36 -13.16
C ASP A 21 0.23 16.30 -13.40
N ASP A 22 0.20 17.40 -12.65
CA ASP A 22 -0.78 18.48 -12.76
C ASP A 22 -0.78 19.15 -14.15
N SER A 23 0.25 18.94 -14.97
CA SER A 23 0.35 19.56 -16.30
C SER A 23 -0.61 18.94 -17.32
N THR A 24 -1.06 17.69 -17.11
CA THR A 24 -1.76 16.92 -18.15
C THR A 24 -3.29 16.98 -18.09
N LEU A 25 -3.89 17.58 -17.06
CA LEU A 25 -5.37 17.64 -16.86
C LEU A 25 -6.09 16.29 -17.04
N LYS A 26 -5.37 15.15 -16.94
CA LYS A 26 -5.91 13.79 -17.05
C LYS A 26 -6.39 13.24 -15.71
N GLU A 27 -6.55 14.09 -14.71
CA GLU A 27 -7.10 13.68 -13.42
C GLU A 27 -8.60 13.36 -13.55
N PRO A 28 -9.10 12.33 -12.85
CA PRO A 28 -10.51 11.94 -12.90
C PRO A 28 -11.39 12.87 -12.05
N TYR A 29 -12.53 13.25 -12.62
CA TYR A 29 -13.56 14.05 -11.95
C TYR A 29 -14.92 13.37 -12.09
N ALA A 30 -15.65 13.28 -10.98
CA ALA A 30 -17.02 12.81 -10.96
C ALA A 30 -17.99 13.99 -11.11
N ILE A 31 -19.03 13.77 -11.92
CA ILE A 31 -20.18 14.68 -12.02
C ILE A 31 -21.40 14.11 -11.26
N PRO A 32 -22.43 14.92 -10.92
CA PRO A 32 -23.54 14.50 -10.05
C PRO A 32 -24.33 13.26 -10.51
N CYS A 33 -24.28 12.91 -11.80
CA CYS A 33 -24.93 11.70 -12.28
C CYS A 33 -24.13 10.41 -12.03
N GLY A 34 -22.91 10.50 -11.51
CA GLY A 34 -22.03 9.37 -11.17
C GLY A 34 -21.02 8.97 -12.24
N HIS A 35 -21.06 9.57 -13.44
CA HIS A 35 -20.05 9.30 -14.47
C HIS A 35 -18.75 10.08 -14.19
N ILE A 36 -17.64 9.52 -14.66
CA ILE A 36 -16.28 10.03 -14.40
C ILE A 36 -15.63 10.35 -15.73
N PHE A 37 -14.95 11.50 -15.81
CA PHE A 37 -14.23 11.95 -16.99
C PHE A 37 -12.95 12.67 -16.57
N CYS A 38 -11.99 12.83 -17.48
CA CYS A 38 -10.84 13.67 -17.21
C CYS A 38 -11.23 15.16 -17.19
N LYS A 39 -10.48 15.97 -16.43
CA LYS A 39 -10.69 17.42 -16.31
C LYS A 39 -10.76 18.10 -17.68
N GLU A 40 -9.81 17.77 -18.56
CA GLU A 40 -9.76 18.31 -19.92
C GLU A 40 -11.07 18.09 -20.69
N CYS A 41 -11.64 16.87 -20.64
CA CYS A 41 -12.90 16.56 -21.34
C CYS A 41 -14.10 17.32 -20.74
N LEU A 42 -14.14 17.53 -19.42
CA LEU A 42 -15.20 18.31 -18.78
C LEU A 42 -15.10 19.81 -19.08
N GLU A 43 -13.90 20.34 -19.23
CA GLU A 43 -13.67 21.74 -19.63
C GLU A 43 -14.05 21.97 -21.09
N ARG A 44 -13.73 21.02 -21.98
CA ARG A 44 -14.11 21.08 -23.40
C ARG A 44 -15.59 20.86 -23.66
N THR A 45 -16.32 20.28 -22.71
CA THR A 45 -17.77 20.09 -22.85
C THR A 45 -18.48 21.45 -22.78
N ALA A 46 -19.05 21.90 -23.91
CA ALA A 46 -19.68 23.22 -24.03
C ALA A 46 -20.94 23.36 -23.16
N THR A 47 -21.71 22.28 -23.00
CA THR A 47 -22.93 22.27 -22.17
C THR A 47 -22.68 21.51 -20.88
N ALA A 48 -23.27 21.94 -19.76
CA ALA A 48 -23.18 21.21 -18.50
C ALA A 48 -24.12 19.99 -18.51
N THR A 49 -23.85 19.05 -19.42
CA THR A 49 -24.65 17.86 -19.71
C THR A 49 -23.72 16.66 -19.83
N CYS A 50 -24.05 15.56 -19.14
CA CYS A 50 -23.24 14.34 -19.17
C CYS A 50 -23.13 13.77 -20.60
N PRO A 51 -21.92 13.48 -21.12
CA PRO A 51 -21.73 12.85 -22.44
C PRO A 51 -22.42 11.48 -22.57
N LEU A 52 -22.54 10.72 -21.47
CA LEU A 52 -23.06 9.35 -21.48
C LEU A 52 -24.58 9.29 -21.29
N CYS A 53 -25.09 9.85 -20.18
CA CYS A 53 -26.52 9.74 -19.84
C CYS A 53 -27.34 11.00 -20.10
N ARG A 54 -26.72 12.08 -20.61
CA ARG A 54 -27.36 13.35 -20.95
C ARG A 54 -28.08 14.07 -19.80
N LYS A 55 -27.84 13.68 -18.54
CA LYS A 55 -28.31 14.43 -17.37
C LYS A 55 -27.56 15.75 -17.26
N ARG A 56 -28.29 16.84 -16.99
CA ARG A 56 -27.69 18.16 -16.73
C ARG A 56 -27.02 18.17 -15.35
N PHE A 57 -25.97 18.97 -15.21
CA PHE A 57 -25.27 19.19 -13.96
C PHE A 57 -24.85 20.66 -13.83
N SER A 58 -24.49 21.08 -12.61
CA SER A 58 -23.81 22.36 -12.38
C SER A 58 -22.30 22.15 -12.36
N ARG A 59 -21.53 23.10 -12.92
CA ARG A 59 -20.05 23.04 -12.90
C ARG A 59 -19.50 23.07 -11.47
N ASP A 60 -20.17 23.72 -10.54
CA ASP A 60 -19.77 23.78 -9.13
C ASP A 60 -19.93 22.44 -8.39
N ALA A 61 -20.75 21.54 -8.97
CA ALA A 61 -21.01 20.22 -8.43
C ALA A 61 -20.05 19.15 -8.95
N ILE A 62 -19.10 19.51 -9.81
CA ILE A 62 -18.04 18.61 -10.29
C ILE A 62 -17.02 18.42 -9.15
N LYS A 63 -16.62 17.17 -8.88
CA LYS A 63 -15.67 16.83 -7.81
C LYS A 63 -14.47 16.07 -8.34
N ARG A 64 -13.26 16.53 -8.00
CA ARG A 64 -12.01 15.79 -8.25
C ARG A 64 -11.99 14.53 -7.41
N LEU A 65 -11.64 13.40 -8.02
CA LEU A 65 -11.42 12.16 -7.30
C LEU A 65 -9.94 12.08 -6.91
N HIS A 66 -9.67 12.10 -5.61
CA HIS A 66 -8.33 11.90 -5.08
C HIS A 66 -8.09 10.40 -4.93
N MET A 67 -7.01 9.90 -5.51
CA MET A 67 -6.50 8.56 -5.22
C MET A 67 -5.32 8.68 -4.28
N ASP A 68 -5.30 7.82 -3.27
CA ASP A 68 -4.15 7.71 -2.39
C ASP A 68 -2.93 7.35 -3.24
N ALA A 69 -1.84 8.08 -3.03
CA ALA A 69 -0.57 7.71 -3.62
C ALA A 69 -0.27 6.27 -3.19
N PRO A 70 0.20 5.40 -4.10
CA PRO A 70 0.65 4.08 -3.68
C PRO A 70 1.68 4.27 -2.56
N PRO A 71 1.65 3.43 -1.51
CA PRO A 71 2.66 3.50 -0.46
C PRO A 71 4.05 3.43 -1.08
N ALA A 72 5.00 4.16 -0.50
CA ALA A 72 6.39 4.12 -0.94
C ALA A 72 6.86 2.66 -0.98
N GLU A 73 7.59 2.30 -2.04
CA GLU A 73 7.99 0.95 -2.40
C GLU A 73 8.63 0.21 -1.21
N ASP A 74 7.87 -0.70 -0.60
CA ASP A 74 8.41 -1.84 0.14
C ASP A 74 8.48 -3.02 -0.85
N GLU A 75 9.53 -3.85 -0.82
CA GLU A 75 9.71 -5.03 -1.70
C GLU A 75 8.48 -5.97 -1.70
N ASP A 76 7.69 -5.91 -0.63
CA ASP A 76 6.47 -6.69 -0.40
C ASP A 76 5.29 -6.21 -1.28
N SER A 77 5.38 -5.00 -1.83
CA SER A 77 4.34 -4.36 -2.64
C SER A 77 4.34 -4.82 -4.11
N GLU A 78 5.47 -5.36 -4.63
CA GLU A 78 5.57 -5.79 -6.02
C GLU A 78 4.68 -7.01 -6.31
N ILE A 79 4.66 -7.99 -5.39
CA ILE A 79 3.90 -9.22 -5.57
C ILE A 79 2.39 -8.96 -5.49
N VAL A 80 1.98 -8.09 -4.57
CA VAL A 80 0.58 -7.64 -4.47
C VAL A 80 0.18 -6.89 -5.75
N HIS A 81 1.08 -6.09 -6.31
CA HIS A 81 0.83 -5.36 -7.54
C HIS A 81 0.68 -6.31 -8.75
N LYS A 82 1.56 -7.33 -8.86
CA LYS A 82 1.44 -8.43 -9.83
C LYS A 82 0.10 -9.15 -9.73
N LEU A 83 -0.34 -9.46 -8.50
CA LEU A 83 -1.60 -10.18 -8.27
C LEU A 83 -2.80 -9.37 -8.74
N ILE A 84 -2.85 -8.07 -8.39
CA ILE A 84 -3.94 -7.16 -8.79
C ILE A 84 -4.01 -7.02 -10.31
N SER A 85 -2.86 -6.94 -10.99
CA SER A 85 -2.81 -6.82 -12.45
C SER A 85 -3.19 -8.09 -13.19
N ALA A 86 -2.98 -9.26 -12.57
CA ALA A 86 -3.34 -10.55 -13.15
C ALA A 86 -4.85 -10.89 -13.00
N TRP A 87 -5.60 -10.18 -12.15
CA TRP A 87 -6.99 -10.55 -11.79
C TRP A 87 -8.00 -10.65 -12.94
N ASP A 88 -7.70 -10.10 -14.12
CA ASP A 88 -8.56 -10.22 -15.31
C ASP A 88 -8.27 -11.48 -16.17
N ASP A 89 -7.19 -12.22 -15.90
CA ASP A 89 -6.79 -13.44 -16.65
C ASP A 89 -6.59 -14.63 -15.71
N GLU A 90 -7.48 -15.63 -15.83
CA GLU A 90 -7.52 -16.81 -14.95
C GLU A 90 -6.21 -17.63 -14.96
N VAL A 91 -5.49 -17.64 -16.09
CA VAL A 91 -4.19 -18.31 -16.24
C VAL A 91 -3.10 -17.49 -15.56
N GLU A 92 -3.13 -16.17 -15.72
CA GLU A 92 -2.17 -15.26 -15.10
C GLU A 92 -2.32 -15.24 -13.58
N VAL A 93 -3.55 -15.24 -13.05
CA VAL A 93 -3.83 -15.34 -11.60
C VAL A 93 -3.18 -16.59 -11.01
N THR A 94 -3.32 -17.74 -11.68
CA THR A 94 -2.80 -19.01 -11.16
C THR A 94 -1.28 -18.97 -11.02
N ASN A 95 -0.58 -18.44 -12.02
CA ASN A 95 0.89 -18.29 -11.99
C ASN A 95 1.35 -17.33 -10.89
N VAL A 96 0.65 -16.21 -10.69
CA VAL A 96 1.02 -15.25 -9.63
C VAL A 96 0.75 -15.84 -8.25
N LEU A 97 -0.31 -16.63 -8.07
CA LEU A 97 -0.58 -17.31 -6.79
C LEU A 97 0.55 -18.27 -6.40
N GLU A 98 1.12 -19.01 -7.34
CA GLU A 98 2.29 -19.87 -7.10
C GLU A 98 3.52 -19.04 -6.67
N GLU A 99 3.77 -17.92 -7.34
CA GLU A 99 4.87 -16.99 -7.00
C GLU A 99 4.70 -16.39 -5.60
N VAL A 100 3.46 -16.02 -5.22
CA VAL A 100 3.14 -15.51 -3.88
C VAL A 100 3.40 -16.57 -2.81
N GLU A 101 2.99 -17.83 -3.06
CA GLU A 101 3.19 -18.91 -2.10
C GLU A 101 4.68 -19.19 -1.87
N GLU A 102 5.48 -19.19 -2.93
CA GLU A 102 6.94 -19.37 -2.84
C GLU A 102 7.61 -18.22 -2.07
N TRP A 103 7.18 -16.97 -2.33
CA TRP A 103 7.67 -15.81 -1.60
C TRP A 103 7.31 -15.87 -0.11
N LEU A 104 6.06 -16.23 0.22
CA LEU A 104 5.62 -16.42 1.60
C LEU A 104 6.47 -17.48 2.31
N ARG A 105 6.79 -18.58 1.62
CA ARG A 105 7.65 -19.64 2.14
C ARG A 105 9.06 -19.12 2.43
N THR A 106 9.60 -18.27 1.56
CA THR A 106 10.93 -17.66 1.70
C THR A 106 11.00 -16.68 2.89
N LYS A 107 9.98 -15.84 3.08
CA LYS A 107 9.89 -14.94 4.24
C LYS A 107 9.69 -15.68 5.57
N GLN A 108 9.00 -16.82 5.55
CA GLN A 108 8.80 -17.64 6.75
C GLN A 108 10.11 -18.29 7.24
N VAL A 109 11.01 -18.65 6.32
CA VAL A 109 12.35 -19.17 6.66
C VAL A 109 13.21 -18.10 7.33
N ALA A 110 13.22 -16.86 6.81
CA ALA A 110 13.95 -15.75 7.41
C ALA A 110 13.48 -15.40 8.83
N ASN A 111 12.20 -15.61 9.14
CA ASN A 111 11.64 -15.40 10.48
C ASN A 111 11.92 -16.59 11.44
N SER A 112 12.10 -17.79 10.90
CA SER A 112 12.40 -19.01 11.69
C SER A 112 13.85 -19.12 12.14
N THR A 113 14.81 -18.57 11.39
CA THR A 113 16.24 -18.56 11.76
C THR A 113 16.57 -17.60 12.89
N VAL A 114 15.75 -16.56 13.12
CA VAL A 114 15.89 -15.67 14.29
C VAL A 114 15.30 -16.28 15.57
N SER A 115 14.34 -17.20 15.42
CA SER A 115 13.64 -17.83 16.55
C SER A 115 14.36 -19.02 17.20
N SER A 116 15.43 -19.52 16.57
CA SER A 116 16.14 -20.73 17.01
C SER A 116 17.57 -20.50 17.53
N LEU A 117 18.03 -19.24 17.57
CA LEU A 117 19.26 -18.93 18.27
C LEU A 117 18.97 -18.83 19.78
N PRO A 118 19.64 -19.62 20.65
CA PRO A 118 19.56 -19.38 22.07
C PRO A 118 20.00 -17.93 22.33
N PHE A 119 19.31 -17.24 23.24
CA PHE A 119 19.45 -15.81 23.54
C PHE A 119 20.92 -15.33 23.72
N ALA A 120 21.85 -16.25 24.02
CA ALA A 120 23.28 -15.98 24.14
C ALA A 120 24.06 -15.84 22.82
N ALA A 121 23.56 -16.37 21.69
CA ALA A 121 24.28 -16.38 20.41
C ALA A 121 24.15 -15.08 19.61
N ILE A 122 23.14 -14.25 19.90
CA ILE A 122 22.92 -12.97 19.20
C ILE A 122 24.03 -11.94 19.55
N CYS A 123 24.70 -12.08 20.70
CA CYS A 123 25.75 -11.15 21.11
C CYS A 123 27.14 -11.42 20.52
N LEU A 124 27.36 -12.54 19.80
CA LEU A 124 28.70 -12.91 19.30
C LEU A 124 28.96 -12.49 17.85
N SER A 125 27.95 -12.03 17.10
CA SER A 125 28.09 -11.66 15.69
C SER A 125 28.43 -10.20 15.43
N HIS A 126 28.45 -9.35 16.47
CA HIS A 126 29.08 -8.03 16.39
C HIS A 126 30.15 -7.91 17.46
N ALA A 127 31.36 -8.34 17.11
CA ALA A 127 32.56 -7.84 17.77
C ALA A 127 32.69 -6.33 17.47
N LEU A 128 32.00 -5.51 18.26
CA LEU A 128 32.40 -4.12 18.48
C LEU A 128 32.91 -4.00 19.93
N PRO A 129 34.06 -3.35 20.18
CA PRO A 129 34.66 -3.30 21.50
C PRO A 129 33.76 -2.57 22.51
N LEU A 130 33.63 -3.19 23.68
CA LEU A 130 33.11 -2.59 24.91
C LEU A 130 34.01 -1.44 25.37
N GLU A 131 33.80 -0.21 24.90
CA GLU A 131 34.12 0.99 25.67
C GLU A 131 33.10 2.09 25.37
N SER A 132 32.56 2.70 26.43
CA SER A 132 31.68 3.88 26.45
C SER A 132 30.19 3.69 26.13
N CYS A 133 29.39 3.29 27.12
CA CYS A 133 28.08 3.92 27.36
C CYS A 133 27.68 3.78 28.83
N SER A 134 27.33 4.92 29.40
CA SER A 134 27.16 5.25 30.82
C SER A 134 25.81 4.82 31.41
N ASN A 135 25.84 4.25 32.62
CA ASN A 135 24.93 4.36 33.79
C ASN A 135 23.39 4.51 33.69
N ALA A 136 22.72 4.39 32.55
CA ALA A 136 21.28 4.66 32.46
C ALA A 136 20.36 3.42 32.49
N THR A 137 20.88 2.20 32.49
CA THR A 137 20.04 0.98 32.38
C THR A 137 20.15 0.02 33.58
N GLN A 138 20.73 0.44 34.70
CA GLN A 138 20.78 -0.37 35.93
C GLN A 138 19.49 -0.36 36.76
N GLU A 139 18.49 0.48 36.46
CA GLU A 139 17.31 0.63 37.33
C GLU A 139 16.11 -0.25 36.95
N SER A 140 16.08 -0.82 35.75
CA SER A 140 14.95 -1.67 35.32
C SER A 140 15.13 -3.16 35.66
N ALA A 141 16.35 -3.60 35.99
CA ALA A 141 16.64 -5.01 36.32
C ALA A 141 16.38 -5.37 37.80
N LYS A 142 16.13 -4.40 38.70
CA LYS A 142 15.84 -4.67 40.12
C LYS A 142 14.34 -4.80 40.45
N ARG A 143 13.45 -4.53 39.50
CA ARG A 143 11.99 -4.54 39.75
C ARG A 143 11.29 -5.84 39.37
N PHE A 144 11.98 -6.77 38.72
CA PHE A 144 11.40 -8.06 38.29
C PHE A 144 11.75 -9.24 39.22
N SER A 145 12.79 -9.13 40.06
CA SER A 145 13.21 -10.23 40.96
C SER A 145 12.55 -10.22 42.36
N LYS A 146 11.40 -9.53 42.53
CA LYS A 146 10.69 -9.49 43.83
C LYS A 146 9.26 -10.07 43.80
N VAL A 147 8.85 -10.70 42.70
CA VAL A 147 7.46 -11.20 42.53
C VAL A 147 7.37 -12.74 42.39
N GLN A 148 8.49 -13.46 42.35
CA GLN A 148 8.48 -14.94 42.29
C GLN A 148 9.45 -15.54 43.31
N GLY A 149 8.99 -15.70 44.54
CA GLY A 149 9.72 -16.36 45.61
C GLY A 149 9.01 -16.26 46.96
N GLU A 150 7.83 -16.86 47.09
CA GLU A 150 7.28 -17.36 48.37
C GLU A 150 6.00 -18.17 48.09
N GLU A 151 5.71 -19.35 48.64
CA GLU A 151 6.50 -20.48 49.09
C GLU A 151 5.53 -21.68 49.09
N ILE A 152 6.08 -22.87 48.94
CA ILE A 152 5.42 -24.14 49.24
C ILE A 152 5.11 -24.24 50.74
N GLY A 153 3.87 -24.60 51.07
CA GLY A 153 3.39 -25.04 52.38
C GLY A 153 2.13 -25.85 52.19
#